data_AF-A0A251PLV6-F1
#
_entry.id   AF-A0A251PLV6-F1
#
_cell.length_a   1.000
_cell.length_b   1.000
_cell.length_c   1.000
_cell.angle_alpha   90.00
_cell.angle_beta   90.00
_cell.angle_gamma   90.00
#
_symmetry.space_group_name_H-M   'P 1'
#
loop_
_entity.id
_entity.type
_entity.pdbx_description
1 polymer ?
#
loop_
_entity_poly.entity_id
_entity_poly.type
_entity_poly.pdbx_seq_one_letter_code
_entity_poly.pdbx_strand_id
1 'polypeptide(L)'
;MVISVIPFIIVQLPQLLNSNLGKDIAVLVSLIVSVALFLSYCLYQVFQPWIQRRRIAFAKHKHVISGILQHLKTRALGSLLKGDGEPNEEIIKKLFHAMDQDGDGSISASELRAMIVGIRFDEIQLDRDDAVDKVMKEFDTSCDSRIDLQEFLTGISKWIHEAKRSGDDSSNNDPHTMKFLFDFHSRTKQEHDLLGAGGQSDEIIEGVESPKWTTFKAGLMLLVGTLIAAAFADPLIDVVDNFSSATSIPTFFISFVALPLATSCEAVSAIMFASRKKIRTASLTFSQLYGSATMNNVLCLSVFLALVYFRGLEWDFSAEVLVILIVCIVMGVFSSFRTVFPLWTSSIAFLLYPFSVALIYVLDYVYGWS
;
A
#
# COMPACT_ATOMS: atom_id res chain seq x y z
N MET A 1 -5.65 -9.76 4.79
CA MET A 1 -6.22 -10.31 6.03
C MET A 1 -7.30 -11.37 5.81
N VAL A 2 -8.52 -11.09 5.30
CA VAL A 2 -9.58 -12.14 5.20
C VAL A 2 -9.14 -13.38 4.39
N ILE A 3 -8.46 -13.18 3.26
CA ILE A 3 -7.94 -14.27 2.42
C ILE A 3 -6.94 -15.16 3.17
N SER A 4 -6.19 -14.62 4.16
CA SER A 4 -5.25 -15.43 4.95
C SER A 4 -5.91 -16.45 5.87
N VAL A 5 -7.24 -16.37 6.04
CA VAL A 5 -8.02 -17.28 6.90
C VAL A 5 -8.45 -18.53 6.13
N ILE A 6 -8.35 -18.55 4.80
CA ILE A 6 -8.77 -19.69 3.97
C ILE A 6 -8.13 -21.02 4.41
N PRO A 7 -6.82 -21.11 4.68
CA PRO A 7 -6.22 -22.36 5.13
C PRO A 7 -6.78 -22.83 6.48
N PHE A 8 -7.12 -21.92 7.40
CA PHE A 8 -7.76 -22.26 8.68
C PHE A 8 -9.13 -22.90 8.46
N ILE A 9 -9.95 -22.34 7.55
CA ILE A 9 -11.26 -22.92 7.18
C ILE A 9 -11.08 -24.35 6.67
N ILE A 10 -10.09 -24.58 5.80
CA ILE A 10 -9.85 -25.89 5.18
C ILE A 10 -9.52 -26.95 6.24
N VAL A 11 -8.68 -26.62 7.23
CA VAL A 11 -8.31 -27.59 8.28
C VAL A 11 -9.48 -27.91 9.20
N GLN A 12 -10.41 -26.97 9.39
CA GLN A 12 -11.54 -27.15 10.30
C GLN A 12 -12.72 -27.92 9.69
N LEU A 13 -12.80 -28.00 8.35
CA LEU A 13 -13.90 -28.68 7.64
C LEU A 13 -14.11 -30.16 8.02
N PRO A 14 -13.07 -31.02 8.15
CA PRO A 14 -13.26 -32.43 8.51
C PRO A 14 -13.79 -32.64 9.93
N GLN A 15 -13.47 -31.73 10.86
CA GLN A 15 -13.99 -31.77 12.23
C GLN A 15 -15.48 -31.43 12.26
N LEU A 16 -15.93 -30.47 11.45
CA LEU A 16 -17.36 -30.16 11.27
C LEU A 16 -18.15 -31.32 10.63
N LEU A 17 -17.49 -32.14 9.82
CA LEU A 17 -18.08 -33.24 9.06
C LEU A 17 -17.86 -34.63 9.71
N ASN A 18 -17.32 -34.71 10.93
CA ASN A 18 -17.03 -35.95 11.69
C ASN A 18 -16.30 -37.05 10.88
N SER A 19 -15.47 -36.65 9.91
CA SER A 19 -14.86 -37.58 8.96
C SER A 19 -13.39 -37.84 9.31
N ASN A 20 -13.11 -38.98 9.97
CA ASN A 20 -11.74 -39.35 10.40
C ASN A 20 -10.76 -39.57 9.23
N LEU A 21 -11.22 -40.08 8.09
CA LEU A 21 -10.40 -40.27 6.88
C LEU A 21 -10.00 -38.96 6.19
N GLY A 22 -10.66 -37.85 6.52
CA GLY A 22 -10.43 -36.55 5.87
C GLY A 22 -9.42 -35.65 6.59
N LYS A 23 -9.01 -35.99 7.82
CA LYS A 23 -8.18 -35.11 8.66
C LYS A 23 -6.78 -34.90 8.08
N ASP A 24 -6.05 -35.97 7.78
CA ASP A 24 -4.69 -35.89 7.23
C ASP A 24 -4.66 -35.24 5.85
N ILE A 25 -5.67 -35.55 5.02
CA ILE A 25 -5.83 -34.96 3.69
C ILE A 25 -6.10 -33.45 3.82
N ALA A 26 -6.94 -33.02 4.76
CA ALA A 26 -7.23 -31.61 4.95
C ALA A 26 -6.03 -30.82 5.49
N VAL A 27 -5.24 -31.40 6.40
CA VAL A 27 -3.98 -30.81 6.86
C VAL A 27 -3.03 -30.63 5.69
N LEU A 28 -2.88 -31.63 4.82
CA LEU A 28 -2.02 -31.54 3.63
C LEU A 28 -2.53 -30.50 2.62
N VAL A 29 -3.83 -30.48 2.32
CA VAL A 29 -4.43 -29.50 1.40
C VAL A 29 -4.26 -28.08 1.96
N SER A 30 -4.52 -27.89 3.25
CA SER A 30 -4.32 -26.59 3.89
C SER A 30 -2.86 -26.16 3.88
N LEU A 31 -1.91 -27.06 4.12
CA LEU A 31 -0.48 -26.79 4.01
C LEU A 31 -0.12 -26.27 2.62
N ILE A 32 -0.58 -26.96 1.57
CA ILE A 32 -0.34 -26.55 0.17
C ILE A 32 -0.92 -25.15 -0.10
N VAL A 33 -2.16 -24.91 0.33
CA VAL A 33 -2.84 -23.61 0.13
C VAL A 33 -2.12 -22.50 0.92
N SER A 34 -1.71 -22.77 2.16
CA SER A 34 -1.02 -21.81 3.01
C SER A 34 0.35 -21.43 2.41
N VAL A 35 1.13 -22.41 1.96
CA VAL A 35 2.41 -22.17 1.28
C VAL A 35 2.22 -21.40 -0.03
N ALA A 36 1.20 -21.74 -0.83
CA ALA A 36 0.88 -21.02 -2.06
C ALA A 36 0.48 -19.55 -1.79
N LEU A 37 -0.35 -19.31 -0.76
CA LEU A 37 -0.70 -17.96 -0.32
C LEU A 37 0.52 -17.20 0.20
N PHE A 38 1.43 -17.85 0.91
CA PHE A 38 2.67 -17.25 1.40
C PHE A 38 3.55 -16.78 0.24
N LEU A 39 3.82 -17.67 -0.71
CA LEU A 39 4.62 -17.35 -1.90
C LEU A 39 3.97 -16.24 -2.73
N SER A 40 2.66 -16.30 -2.93
CA SER A 40 1.90 -15.25 -3.62
C SER A 40 1.99 -13.90 -2.90
N TYR A 41 1.89 -13.89 -1.57
CA TYR A 41 2.05 -12.68 -0.75
C TYR A 41 3.48 -12.11 -0.83
N CYS A 42 4.50 -12.96 -0.75
CA CYS A 42 5.90 -12.55 -0.92
C CYS A 42 6.16 -11.95 -2.32
N LEU A 43 5.65 -12.59 -3.38
CA LEU A 43 5.72 -12.05 -4.74
C LEU A 43 5.03 -10.69 -4.82
N TYR A 44 3.80 -10.58 -4.28
CA TYR A 44 3.07 -9.33 -4.22
C TYR A 44 3.86 -8.22 -3.51
N GLN A 45 4.46 -8.52 -2.35
CA GLN A 45 5.23 -7.55 -1.57
C GLN A 45 6.52 -7.11 -2.27
N VAL A 46 7.15 -7.98 -3.06
CA VAL A 46 8.33 -7.62 -3.87
C VAL A 46 7.94 -6.73 -5.05
N PHE A 47 6.81 -7.00 -5.72
CA PHE A 47 6.38 -6.22 -6.89
C PHE A 47 5.65 -4.92 -6.52
N GLN A 48 4.96 -4.86 -5.38
CA GLN A 48 4.15 -3.73 -4.96
C GLN A 48 4.92 -2.39 -4.94
N PRO A 49 6.14 -2.28 -4.39
CA PRO A 49 6.90 -1.03 -4.40
C PRO A 49 7.19 -0.52 -5.82
N TRP A 50 7.51 -1.42 -6.74
CA TRP A 50 7.76 -1.07 -8.14
C TRP A 50 6.47 -0.58 -8.82
N ILE A 51 5.36 -1.30 -8.63
CA ILE A 51 4.05 -0.94 -9.17
C ILE A 51 3.60 0.41 -8.61
N GLN A 52 3.74 0.62 -7.30
CA GLN A 52 3.38 1.87 -6.62
C GLN A 52 4.23 3.04 -7.13
N ARG A 53 5.55 2.90 -7.22
CA ARG A 53 6.44 3.94 -7.77
C ARG A 53 6.03 4.32 -9.19
N ARG A 54 5.70 3.34 -10.04
CA ARG A 54 5.26 3.57 -11.41
C ARG A 54 3.91 4.28 -11.47
N ARG A 55 2.95 3.89 -10.63
CA ARG A 55 1.65 4.56 -10.51
C ARG A 55 1.77 6.01 -10.02
N ILE A 56 2.59 6.26 -9.00
CA ILE A 56 2.86 7.60 -8.49
C ILE A 56 3.53 8.46 -9.58
N ALA A 57 4.52 7.92 -10.28
CA ALA A 57 5.19 8.62 -11.37
C ALA A 57 4.22 8.99 -12.50
N PHE A 58 3.31 8.08 -12.86
CA PHE A 58 2.26 8.34 -13.84
C PHE A 58 1.27 9.41 -13.37
N ALA A 59 0.80 9.35 -12.12
CA ALA A 59 -0.09 10.36 -11.56
C ALA A 59 0.57 11.75 -11.46
N LYS A 60 1.85 11.81 -11.07
CA LYS A 60 2.66 13.03 -11.10
C LYS A 60 2.71 13.63 -12.51
N HIS A 61 3.04 12.80 -13.51
CA HIS A 61 3.10 13.24 -14.90
C HIS A 61 1.75 13.77 -15.40
N LYS A 62 0.65 13.06 -15.13
CA LYS A 62 -0.71 13.48 -15.47
C LYS A 62 -1.12 14.80 -14.81
N HIS A 63 -0.69 15.03 -13.56
CA HIS A 63 -0.92 16.30 -12.86
C HIS A 63 -0.09 17.46 -13.42
N VAL A 64 1.16 17.21 -13.84
CA VAL A 64 1.98 18.22 -14.54
C VAL A 64 1.30 18.64 -15.85
N ILE A 65 0.82 17.68 -16.64
CA ILE A 65 0.06 17.96 -17.86
C ILE A 65 -1.14 18.85 -17.57
N SER A 66 -1.96 18.47 -16.57
CA SER A 66 -3.16 19.23 -16.24
C SER A 66 -2.86 20.64 -15.75
N GLY A 67 -1.81 20.81 -14.93
CA GLY A 67 -1.34 22.12 -14.46
C GLY A 67 -0.87 23.02 -15.59
N ILE A 68 -0.09 22.48 -16.54
CA ILE A 68 0.37 23.24 -17.71
C ILE A 68 -0.81 23.62 -18.61
N LEU A 69 -1.71 22.69 -18.94
CA LEU A 69 -2.89 22.98 -19.76
C LEU A 69 -3.79 24.05 -19.12
N GLN A 70 -4.00 23.98 -17.80
CA GLN A 70 -4.80 24.96 -17.07
C GLN A 70 -4.13 26.35 -17.05
N HIS A 71 -2.81 26.40 -16.91
CA HIS A 71 -2.05 27.65 -16.97
C HIS A 71 -2.04 28.25 -18.37
N LEU A 72 -1.86 27.42 -19.41
CA LEU A 72 -1.95 27.84 -20.81
C LEU A 72 -3.34 28.38 -21.15
N LYS A 73 -4.41 27.76 -20.65
CA LYS A 73 -5.78 28.28 -20.78
C LYS A 73 -5.92 29.67 -20.16
N THR A 74 -5.32 29.88 -19.00
CA THR A 74 -5.40 31.16 -18.28
C THR A 74 -4.60 32.27 -18.98
N ARG A 75 -3.49 31.91 -19.65
CA ARG A 75 -2.68 32.84 -20.45
C ARG A 75 -3.20 33.04 -21.87
N ALA A 76 -3.96 32.10 -22.41
CA ALA A 76 -4.50 32.20 -23.76
C ALA A 76 -5.45 33.39 -23.88
N LEU A 77 -5.18 34.29 -24.84
CA LEU A 77 -6.07 35.39 -25.21
C LEU A 77 -7.28 34.89 -26.05
N GLY A 78 -7.81 33.71 -25.74
CA GLY A 78 -8.89 33.03 -26.46
C GLY A 78 -9.07 31.57 -26.05
N SER A 79 -10.00 30.86 -26.69
CA SER A 79 -10.25 29.44 -26.43
C SER A 79 -9.17 28.55 -27.06
N LEU A 80 -8.51 27.68 -26.26
CA LEU A 80 -7.58 26.65 -26.79
C LEU A 80 -8.26 25.65 -27.74
N LEU A 81 -9.60 25.64 -27.78
CA LEU A 81 -10.40 24.84 -28.69
C LEU A 81 -11.15 25.72 -29.70
N LYS A 82 -11.29 25.23 -30.93
CA LYS A 82 -12.22 25.73 -31.94
C LYS A 82 -13.64 25.26 -31.61
N GLY A 83 -14.64 25.82 -32.30
CA GLY A 83 -16.07 25.49 -32.07
C GLY A 83 -16.45 24.04 -32.42
N ASP A 84 -15.59 23.33 -33.16
CA ASP A 84 -15.69 21.89 -33.47
C ASP A 84 -15.09 20.99 -32.37
N GLY A 85 -14.47 21.58 -31.33
CA GLY A 85 -13.83 20.84 -30.25
C GLY A 85 -12.42 20.34 -30.58
N GLU A 86 -11.81 20.80 -31.67
CA GLU A 86 -10.41 20.56 -32.04
C GLU A 86 -9.47 21.66 -31.50
N PRO A 87 -8.18 21.38 -31.29
CA PRO A 87 -7.20 22.36 -30.83
C PRO A 87 -7.13 23.60 -31.76
N ASN A 88 -7.17 24.79 -31.17
CA ASN A 88 -7.03 26.04 -31.91
C ASN A 88 -5.55 26.37 -32.15
N GLU A 89 -5.02 25.87 -33.26
CA GLU A 89 -3.63 26.10 -33.66
C GLU A 89 -3.20 27.56 -33.64
N GLU A 90 -4.07 28.52 -34.03
CA GLU A 90 -3.70 29.94 -34.04
C GLU A 90 -3.43 30.48 -32.64
N ILE A 91 -4.21 30.02 -31.66
CA ILE A 91 -4.05 30.41 -30.25
C ILE A 91 -2.85 29.70 -29.64
N ILE A 92 -2.63 28.43 -29.99
CA ILE A 92 -1.45 27.68 -29.54
C ILE A 92 -0.16 28.30 -30.11
N LYS A 93 -0.15 28.75 -31.37
CA LYS A 93 0.96 29.51 -31.98
C LYS A 93 1.22 30.83 -31.25
N LYS A 94 0.17 31.58 -30.89
CA LYS A 94 0.31 32.81 -30.08
C LYS A 94 0.87 32.51 -28.69
N LEU A 95 0.50 31.39 -28.08
CA LEU A 95 1.06 30.96 -26.81
C LEU A 95 2.54 30.59 -26.92
N PHE A 96 2.93 29.90 -27.99
CA PHE A 96 4.34 29.60 -28.27
C PHE A 96 5.18 30.88 -28.31
N HIS A 97 4.76 31.87 -29.10
CA HIS A 97 5.46 33.16 -29.17
C HIS A 97 5.44 33.97 -27.87
N ALA A 98 4.47 33.73 -26.97
CA ALA A 98 4.45 34.35 -25.66
C ALA A 98 5.36 33.62 -24.64
N MET A 99 5.80 32.40 -24.97
CA MET A 99 6.70 31.59 -24.15
C MET A 99 8.16 31.71 -24.57
N ASP A 100 8.40 31.81 -25.87
CA ASP A 100 9.68 32.12 -26.52
C ASP A 100 10.07 33.57 -26.17
N GLN A 101 10.87 33.74 -25.11
CA GLN A 101 11.23 35.05 -24.56
C GLN A 101 12.35 35.72 -25.34
N ASP A 102 13.28 34.93 -25.88
CA ASP A 102 14.40 35.42 -26.65
C ASP A 102 14.10 35.51 -28.17
N GLY A 103 12.97 34.93 -28.61
CA GLY A 103 12.48 35.02 -29.97
C GLY A 103 13.28 34.15 -30.94
N ASP A 104 13.96 33.12 -30.45
CA ASP A 104 14.81 32.25 -31.26
C ASP A 104 14.03 31.21 -32.06
N GLY A 105 12.70 31.15 -31.88
CA GLY A 105 11.80 30.24 -32.57
C GLY A 105 11.76 28.85 -31.98
N SER A 106 12.33 28.65 -30.79
CA SER A 106 12.35 27.40 -30.04
C SER A 106 12.14 27.66 -28.54
N ILE A 107 11.57 26.70 -27.81
CA ILE A 107 11.45 26.80 -26.35
C ILE A 107 12.59 26.00 -25.73
N SER A 108 13.48 26.70 -25.03
CA SER A 108 14.56 26.10 -24.26
C SER A 108 14.08 25.48 -22.93
N ALA A 109 14.87 24.57 -22.36
CA ALA A 109 14.61 24.02 -21.03
C ALA A 109 14.48 25.11 -19.94
N SER A 110 15.22 26.21 -20.08
CA SER A 110 15.16 27.38 -19.19
C SER A 110 13.81 28.12 -19.26
N GLU A 111 13.27 28.32 -20.45
CA GLU A 111 11.98 29.00 -20.64
C GLU A 111 10.82 28.12 -20.19
N LEU A 112 10.91 26.82 -20.49
CA LEU A 112 9.98 25.82 -19.98
C LEU A 112 10.01 25.76 -18.44
N ARG A 113 11.19 25.85 -17.84
CA ARG A 113 11.35 25.93 -16.38
C ARG A 113 10.73 27.20 -15.80
N ALA A 114 10.94 28.35 -16.44
CA ALA A 114 10.34 29.62 -16.01
C ALA A 114 8.80 29.54 -16.03
N MET A 115 8.24 28.89 -17.05
CA MET A 115 6.82 28.56 -17.12
C MET A 115 6.36 27.68 -15.96
N ILE A 116 7.03 26.55 -15.72
CA ILE A 116 6.69 25.60 -14.65
C ILE A 116 6.79 26.25 -13.26
N VAL A 117 7.74 27.17 -13.05
CA VAL A 117 7.86 27.98 -11.83
C VAL A 117 6.69 28.96 -11.68
N GLY A 118 6.21 29.53 -12.79
CA GLY A 118 5.05 30.43 -12.81
C GLY A 118 3.73 29.71 -12.50
N ILE A 119 3.66 28.40 -12.73
CA ILE A 119 2.53 27.57 -12.31
C ILE A 119 2.63 27.40 -10.80
N ARG A 120 1.71 28.02 -10.07
CA ARG A 120 1.54 27.78 -8.63
C ARG A 120 1.00 26.38 -8.41
N PHE A 121 1.90 25.40 -8.38
CA PHE A 121 1.65 24.12 -7.74
C PHE A 121 1.69 24.35 -6.22
N ASP A 122 0.76 25.16 -5.68
CA ASP A 122 0.74 25.61 -4.27
C ASP A 122 0.67 24.44 -3.26
N GLU A 123 0.55 23.19 -3.73
CA GLU A 123 0.37 21.99 -2.92
C GLU A 123 1.39 20.86 -3.21
N ILE A 124 2.37 21.06 -4.11
CA ILE A 124 3.27 19.97 -4.55
C ILE A 124 4.75 20.33 -4.41
N GLN A 125 5.50 19.49 -3.69
CA GLN A 125 6.96 19.39 -3.84
C GLN A 125 7.27 18.61 -5.13
N LEU A 126 7.04 19.27 -6.26
CA LEU A 126 7.44 18.75 -7.55
C LEU A 126 8.90 19.12 -7.71
N ASP A 127 9.76 18.14 -7.98
CA ASP A 127 11.08 18.45 -8.50
C ASP A 127 10.87 19.10 -9.86
N ARG A 128 11.13 20.40 -9.92
CA ARG A 128 10.86 21.21 -11.11
C ARG A 128 11.73 20.76 -12.27
N ASP A 129 12.92 20.25 -11.98
CA ASP A 129 13.85 19.81 -13.00
C ASP A 129 13.37 18.47 -13.58
N ASP A 130 12.88 17.53 -12.76
CA ASP A 130 12.19 16.28 -13.23
C ASP A 130 10.94 16.57 -14.07
N ALA A 131 10.22 17.65 -13.76
CA ALA A 131 9.06 18.08 -14.54
C ALA A 131 9.46 18.63 -15.91
N VAL A 132 10.48 19.48 -15.95
CA VAL A 132 11.05 20.01 -17.20
C VAL A 132 11.54 18.86 -18.08
N ASP A 133 12.31 17.93 -17.53
CA ASP A 133 12.87 16.78 -18.26
C ASP A 133 11.78 15.90 -18.87
N LYS A 134 10.68 15.66 -18.13
CA LYS A 134 9.56 14.86 -18.62
C LYS A 134 8.80 15.55 -19.76
N VAL A 135 8.56 16.85 -19.63
CA VAL A 135 7.87 17.62 -20.67
C VAL A 135 8.75 17.74 -21.91
N MET A 136 10.04 18.02 -21.73
CA MET A 136 11.01 18.06 -22.81
C MET A 136 11.02 16.74 -23.57
N LYS A 137 11.18 15.61 -22.87
CA LYS A 137 11.16 14.27 -23.48
C LYS A 137 9.86 13.91 -24.22
N GLU A 138 8.74 14.53 -23.87
CA GLU A 138 7.46 14.27 -24.53
C GLU A 138 7.23 15.16 -25.76
N PHE A 139 7.82 16.36 -25.79
CA PHE A 139 7.61 17.35 -26.84
C PHE A 139 8.76 17.33 -27.86
N ASP A 140 10.00 17.32 -27.39
CA ASP A 140 11.23 17.24 -28.20
C ASP A 140 11.33 15.84 -28.84
N THR A 141 10.78 15.73 -30.04
CA THR A 141 10.80 14.50 -30.84
C THR A 141 12.07 14.44 -31.68
N SER A 142 12.62 15.61 -32.02
CA SER A 142 13.87 15.77 -32.76
C SER A 142 15.13 15.44 -31.92
N CYS A 143 14.99 15.40 -30.60
CA CYS A 143 16.04 15.19 -29.59
C CYS A 143 17.14 16.26 -29.61
N ASP A 144 16.80 17.50 -29.97
CA ASP A 144 17.75 18.62 -30.02
C ASP A 144 17.79 19.45 -28.72
N SER A 145 17.09 18.99 -27.68
CA SER A 145 16.93 19.65 -26.37
C SER A 145 16.22 21.00 -26.43
N ARG A 146 15.49 21.26 -27.50
CA ARG A 146 14.63 22.42 -27.71
C ARG A 146 13.26 21.91 -28.17
N ILE A 147 12.24 22.77 -28.05
CA ILE A 147 10.90 22.45 -28.54
C ILE A 147 10.57 23.45 -29.64
N ASP A 148 10.46 22.99 -30.87
CA ASP A 148 10.05 23.84 -31.99
C ASP A 148 8.52 24.07 -32.02
N LEU A 149 8.07 24.96 -32.90
CA LEU A 149 6.64 25.29 -33.01
C LEU A 149 5.75 24.08 -33.35
N GLN A 150 6.22 23.16 -34.19
CA GLN A 150 5.47 21.98 -34.63
C GLN A 150 5.41 20.93 -33.52
N GLU A 151 6.52 20.72 -32.82
CA GLU A 151 6.61 19.89 -31.62
C GLU A 151 5.68 20.40 -30.52
N PHE A 152 5.68 21.72 -30.29
CA PHE A 152 4.78 22.35 -29.32
C PHE A 152 3.30 22.17 -29.71
N LEU A 153 2.94 22.41 -30.97
CA LEU A 153 1.58 22.21 -31.46
C LEU A 153 1.12 20.75 -31.30
N THR A 154 1.99 19.81 -31.65
CA THR A 154 1.71 18.38 -31.58
C THR A 154 1.57 17.92 -30.12
N GLY A 155 2.48 18.35 -29.25
CA GLY A 155 2.47 18.01 -27.82
C GLY A 155 1.23 18.54 -27.10
N ILE A 156 0.88 19.81 -27.30
CA ILE A 156 -0.33 20.41 -26.70
C ILE A 156 -1.60 19.75 -27.24
N SER A 157 -1.67 19.49 -28.55
CA SER A 157 -2.83 18.81 -29.15
C SER A 157 -3.01 17.41 -28.55
N LYS A 158 -1.92 16.64 -28.43
CA LYS A 158 -1.93 15.31 -27.79
C LYS A 158 -2.42 15.39 -26.34
N TRP A 159 -1.94 16.35 -25.55
CA TRP A 159 -2.37 16.54 -24.17
C TRP A 159 -3.84 16.94 -24.03
N ILE A 160 -4.35 17.79 -24.93
CA ILE A 160 -5.78 18.15 -24.98
C ILE A 160 -6.63 16.91 -25.29
N HIS A 161 -6.24 16.08 -26.26
CA HIS A 161 -6.95 14.83 -26.56
C HIS A 161 -6.90 13.82 -25.40
N GLU A 162 -5.77 13.71 -24.71
CA GLU A 162 -5.62 12.84 -23.53
C GLU A 162 -6.52 13.30 -22.37
N ALA A 163 -6.60 14.62 -22.15
CA ALA A 163 -7.52 15.21 -21.17
C ALA A 163 -8.98 14.97 -21.54
N LYS A 164 -9.34 15.04 -22.83
CA LYS A 164 -10.69 14.73 -23.34
C LYS A 164 -11.06 13.27 -23.15
N ARG A 165 -10.16 12.33 -23.46
CA ARG A 165 -10.37 10.87 -23.25
C ARG A 165 -10.48 10.48 -21.78
N SER A 166 -9.83 11.24 -20.90
CA SER A 166 -9.88 11.02 -19.45
C SER A 166 -11.10 11.67 -18.77
N GLY A 167 -11.81 12.56 -19.47
CA GLY A 167 -13.10 13.11 -19.06
C GLY A 167 -14.20 12.08 -19.26
N ASP A 168 -15.11 11.96 -18.28
CA ASP A 168 -16.24 11.04 -18.37
C ASP A 168 -17.27 11.57 -19.38
N ASP A 169 -17.77 10.72 -20.28
CA ASP A 169 -18.65 11.00 -21.43
C ASP A 169 -20.09 11.44 -21.00
N SER A 170 -20.29 11.79 -19.73
CA SER A 170 -21.60 11.81 -19.07
C SER A 170 -22.20 13.20 -18.82
N SER A 171 -21.56 14.31 -19.25
CA SER A 171 -22.17 15.64 -19.13
C SER A 171 -22.38 16.30 -20.50
N ASN A 172 -23.65 16.60 -20.80
CA ASN A 172 -24.13 17.39 -21.95
C ASN A 172 -23.05 18.30 -22.55
N ASN A 173 -22.64 17.94 -23.77
CA ASN A 173 -21.62 18.62 -24.57
C ASN A 173 -22.08 20.04 -24.90
N ASP A 174 -21.62 21.01 -24.10
CA ASP A 174 -21.36 22.35 -24.60
C ASP A 174 -19.85 22.45 -24.91
N PRO A 175 -19.44 22.38 -26.19
CA PRO A 175 -18.03 22.42 -26.61
C PRO A 175 -17.30 23.70 -26.16
N HIS A 176 -18.06 24.77 -25.86
CA HIS A 176 -17.53 26.04 -25.40
C HIS A 176 -17.05 26.01 -23.95
N THR A 177 -17.61 25.13 -23.12
CA THR A 177 -17.23 25.08 -21.71
C THR A 177 -16.09 24.08 -21.55
N MET A 178 -14.85 24.60 -21.50
CA MET A 178 -13.61 23.88 -21.14
C MET A 178 -13.61 23.38 -19.66
N LYS A 179 -14.76 22.86 -19.21
CA LYS A 179 -15.01 22.25 -17.91
C LYS A 179 -14.23 20.94 -17.78
N PHE A 180 -14.09 20.19 -18.86
CA PHE A 180 -13.31 18.94 -18.88
C PHE A 180 -11.84 19.15 -18.46
N LEU A 181 -11.20 20.27 -18.80
CA LEU A 181 -9.84 20.57 -18.33
C LEU A 181 -9.78 20.83 -16.82
N PHE A 182 -10.79 21.51 -16.28
CA PHE A 182 -10.90 21.75 -14.84
C PHE A 182 -11.21 20.45 -14.08
N ASP A 183 -12.11 19.63 -14.62
CA ASP A 183 -12.45 18.30 -14.07
C ASP A 183 -11.23 17.36 -14.14
N PHE A 184 -10.47 17.40 -15.24
CA PHE A 184 -9.21 16.66 -15.38
C PHE A 184 -8.15 17.15 -14.39
N HIS A 185 -8.01 18.47 -14.21
CA HIS A 185 -7.07 19.04 -13.24
C HIS A 185 -7.43 18.68 -11.79
N SER A 186 -8.70 18.82 -11.39
CA SER A 186 -9.15 18.46 -10.05
C SER A 186 -9.02 16.96 -9.76
N ARG A 187 -9.37 16.08 -10.73
CA ARG A 187 -9.17 14.62 -10.61
C ARG A 187 -7.70 14.25 -10.48
N THR A 188 -6.84 14.79 -11.33
CA THR A 188 -5.40 14.47 -11.30
C THR A 188 -4.73 14.97 -10.03
N LYS A 189 -5.18 16.11 -9.51
CA LYS A 189 -4.79 16.61 -8.19
C LYS A 189 -5.19 15.65 -7.08
N GLN A 190 -6.45 15.21 -7.04
CA GLN A 190 -6.94 14.25 -6.05
C GLN A 190 -6.22 12.89 -6.14
N GLU A 191 -6.03 12.34 -7.35
CA GLU A 191 -5.26 11.11 -7.59
C GLU A 191 -3.81 11.26 -7.10
N HIS A 192 -3.19 12.40 -7.39
CA HIS A 192 -1.84 12.70 -6.92
C HIS A 192 -1.79 12.85 -5.40
N ASP A 193 -2.73 13.53 -4.75
CA ASP A 193 -2.69 13.70 -3.29
C ASP A 193 -2.85 12.36 -2.57
N LEU A 194 -3.67 11.46 -3.11
CA LEU A 194 -3.83 10.10 -2.60
C LEU A 194 -2.56 9.25 -2.79
N LEU A 195 -1.84 9.40 -3.90
CA LEU A 195 -0.68 8.58 -4.27
C LEU A 195 0.67 9.17 -3.78
N GLY A 196 0.82 10.48 -3.89
CA GLY A 196 1.98 11.29 -3.50
C GLY A 196 2.16 11.40 -1.98
N ALA A 197 1.09 11.15 -1.21
CA ALA A 197 1.20 10.88 0.22
C ALA A 197 2.12 9.68 0.54
N GLY A 198 2.48 8.82 -0.42
CA GLY A 198 3.49 7.76 -0.24
C GLY A 198 4.95 8.22 -0.38
N GLY A 199 5.22 9.40 -0.94
CA GLY A 199 6.55 9.82 -1.40
C GLY A 199 7.28 10.86 -0.55
N GLN A 200 6.66 11.40 0.52
CA GLN A 200 7.38 12.30 1.43
C GLN A 200 8.39 11.46 2.24
N SER A 201 9.62 11.43 1.77
CA SER A 201 10.80 11.06 2.52
C SER A 201 11.10 12.18 3.53
N ASP A 202 10.40 12.16 4.67
CA ASP A 202 10.91 12.74 5.92
C ASP A 202 12.00 11.82 6.54
N GLU A 203 12.25 10.65 5.94
CA GLU A 203 13.50 9.93 6.15
C GLU A 203 14.57 10.57 5.28
N ILE A 204 15.48 11.29 5.95
CA ILE A 204 16.81 11.61 5.48
C ILE A 204 17.34 10.33 4.82
N ILE A 205 17.46 10.35 3.49
CA ILE A 205 18.25 9.34 2.77
C ILE A 205 19.68 9.64 3.20
N GLU A 206 20.09 9.08 4.33
CA GLU A 206 21.51 8.95 4.65
C GLU A 206 22.12 8.31 3.43
N GLY A 207 23.06 9.04 2.82
CA GLY A 207 23.73 8.63 1.59
C GLY A 207 24.14 7.18 1.74
N VAL A 208 23.66 6.33 0.83
CA VAL A 208 23.89 4.89 0.87
C VAL A 208 25.40 4.66 0.81
N GLU A 209 26.02 4.48 1.97
CA GLU A 209 27.33 3.87 2.06
C GLU A 209 27.25 2.52 1.33
N SER A 210 28.26 2.27 0.50
CA SER A 210 28.36 1.19 -0.49
C SER A 210 27.27 0.08 -0.42
N PRO A 211 26.47 -0.12 -1.48
CA PRO A 211 25.31 -1.05 -1.46
C PRO A 211 25.67 -2.50 -1.12
N LYS A 212 26.94 -2.90 -1.30
CA LYS A 212 27.44 -4.22 -0.91
C LYS A 212 27.61 -4.35 0.60
N TRP A 213 28.08 -3.30 1.28
CA TRP A 213 28.29 -3.31 2.73
C TRP A 213 26.98 -3.32 3.49
N THR A 214 25.98 -2.55 3.05
CA THR A 214 24.64 -2.57 3.64
C THR A 214 23.97 -3.94 3.49
N THR A 215 24.11 -4.58 2.33
CA THR A 215 23.60 -5.94 2.12
C THR A 215 24.30 -6.96 3.03
N PHE A 216 25.63 -6.88 3.15
CA PHE A 216 26.40 -7.76 4.03
C PHE A 216 26.02 -7.56 5.51
N LYS A 217 25.94 -6.30 5.95
CA LYS A 217 25.54 -5.93 7.32
C LYS A 217 24.14 -6.43 7.64
N ALA A 218 23.19 -6.29 6.72
CA ALA A 218 21.83 -6.79 6.88
C ALA A 218 21.81 -8.33 7.00
N GLY A 219 22.56 -9.03 6.15
CA GLY A 219 22.69 -10.48 6.22
C GLY A 219 23.29 -10.96 7.55
N LEU A 220 24.32 -10.26 8.04
CA LEU A 220 24.94 -10.55 9.34
C LEU A 220 23.95 -10.32 10.50
N MET A 221 23.23 -9.19 10.51
CA MET A 221 22.24 -8.91 11.54
C MET A 221 21.11 -9.95 11.57
N LEU A 222 20.66 -10.42 10.40
CA LEU A 222 19.65 -11.47 10.31
C LEU A 222 20.17 -12.79 10.90
N LEU A 223 21.39 -13.19 10.56
CA LEU A 223 22.02 -14.41 11.08
C LEU A 223 22.16 -14.34 12.61
N VAL A 224 22.70 -13.24 13.13
CA VAL A 224 22.86 -13.03 14.58
C VAL A 224 21.51 -13.04 15.29
N GLY A 225 20.50 -12.36 14.75
CA GLY A 225 19.14 -12.36 15.29
C GLY A 225 18.54 -13.76 15.37
N THR A 226 18.68 -14.56 14.30
CA THR A 226 18.21 -15.95 14.26
C THR A 226 18.94 -16.84 15.27
N LEU A 227 20.25 -16.69 15.42
CA LEU A 227 21.03 -17.46 16.40
C LEU A 227 20.61 -17.13 17.83
N ILE A 228 20.41 -15.85 18.14
CA ILE A 228 19.91 -15.42 19.45
C ILE A 228 18.51 -15.99 19.68
N ALA A 229 17.58 -15.84 18.72
CA ALA A 229 16.23 -16.39 18.85
C ALA A 229 16.23 -17.90 19.09
N ALA A 230 17.07 -18.65 18.36
CA ALA A 230 17.22 -20.10 18.55
C ALA A 230 17.79 -20.46 19.93
N ALA A 231 18.82 -19.73 20.40
CA ALA A 231 19.43 -19.98 21.71
C ALA A 231 18.48 -19.69 22.89
N PHE A 232 17.55 -18.75 22.73
CA PHE A 232 16.60 -18.35 23.76
C PHE A 232 15.22 -19.03 23.63
N ALA A 233 14.95 -19.78 22.56
CA ALA A 233 13.67 -20.44 22.35
C ALA A 233 13.37 -21.49 23.43
N ASP A 234 14.29 -22.43 23.68
CA ASP A 234 14.09 -23.50 24.67
C ASP A 234 13.98 -22.95 26.10
N PRO A 235 14.89 -22.06 26.57
CA PRO A 235 14.76 -21.45 27.90
C PRO A 235 13.45 -20.69 28.10
N LEU A 236 12.93 -20.06 27.05
CA LEU A 236 11.65 -19.35 27.12
C LEU A 236 10.49 -20.30 27.34
N ILE A 237 10.47 -21.44 26.65
CA ILE A 237 9.46 -22.50 26.85
C ILE A 237 9.54 -23.06 28.27
N ASP A 238 10.76 -23.35 28.75
CA ASP A 238 10.98 -23.83 30.13
C ASP A 238 10.46 -22.86 31.18
N VAL A 239 10.64 -21.55 30.97
CA VAL A 239 10.12 -20.52 31.89
C VAL A 239 8.59 -20.53 31.90
N VAL A 240 7.95 -20.66 30.74
CA VAL A 240 6.48 -20.72 30.63
C VAL A 240 5.95 -21.97 31.35
N ASP A 241 6.57 -23.13 31.19
CA ASP A 241 6.14 -24.37 31.85
C ASP A 241 6.35 -24.35 33.37
N ASN A 242 7.48 -23.80 33.83
CA ASN A 242 7.74 -23.62 35.25
C ASN A 242 6.77 -22.61 35.88
N PHE A 243 6.45 -21.52 35.17
CA PHE A 243 5.48 -20.52 35.62
C PHE A 243 4.06 -21.08 35.67
N SER A 244 3.66 -21.85 34.65
CA SER A 244 2.40 -22.61 34.59
C SER A 244 2.25 -23.53 35.80
N SER A 245 3.29 -24.32 36.09
CA SER A 245 3.33 -25.23 37.23
C SER A 245 3.24 -24.51 38.58
N ALA A 246 3.92 -23.36 38.72
CA ALA A 246 3.92 -22.59 39.96
C ALA A 246 2.61 -21.84 40.23
N THR A 247 1.93 -21.36 39.17
CA THR A 247 0.70 -20.56 39.28
C THR A 247 -0.58 -21.39 39.12
N SER A 248 -0.46 -22.66 38.71
CA SER A 248 -1.60 -23.52 38.34
C SER A 248 -2.46 -22.94 37.21
N ILE A 249 -1.90 -22.04 36.40
CA ILE A 249 -2.55 -21.49 35.20
C ILE A 249 -2.10 -22.33 34.00
N PRO A 250 -3.02 -22.82 33.16
CA PRO A 250 -2.66 -23.60 31.97
C PRO A 250 -1.64 -22.89 31.08
N THR A 251 -0.62 -23.64 30.63
CA THR A 251 0.48 -23.15 29.76
C THR A 251 -0.07 -22.41 28.53
N PHE A 252 -1.21 -22.87 28.01
CA PHE A 252 -1.93 -22.22 26.92
C PHE A 252 -2.22 -20.73 27.17
N PHE A 253 -2.82 -20.37 28.30
CA PHE A 253 -3.19 -18.97 28.57
C PHE A 253 -1.97 -18.07 28.76
N ILE A 254 -0.90 -18.61 29.33
CA ILE A 254 0.36 -17.90 29.47
C ILE A 254 0.96 -17.64 28.09
N SER A 255 0.98 -18.65 27.21
CA SER A 255 1.47 -18.54 25.83
C SER A 255 0.58 -17.66 24.94
N PHE A 256 -0.73 -17.60 25.17
CA PHE A 256 -1.66 -16.80 24.37
C PHE A 256 -1.78 -15.34 24.82
N VAL A 257 -1.59 -15.06 26.12
CA VAL A 257 -1.76 -13.71 26.69
C VAL A 257 -0.42 -13.09 27.06
N ALA A 258 0.38 -13.75 27.87
CA ALA A 258 1.61 -13.16 28.41
C ALA A 258 2.74 -13.12 27.36
N LEU A 259 2.91 -14.18 26.57
CA LEU A 259 3.99 -14.27 25.60
C LEU A 259 3.90 -13.22 24.48
N PRO A 260 2.73 -12.95 23.85
CA PRO A 260 2.61 -11.89 22.86
C PRO A 260 2.79 -10.50 23.48
N LEU A 261 2.37 -10.27 24.73
CA LEU A 261 2.61 -9.00 25.41
C LEU A 261 4.10 -8.76 25.69
N ALA A 262 4.84 -9.81 26.06
CA ALA A 262 6.28 -9.72 26.31
C ALA A 262 7.11 -9.59 25.01
N THR A 263 6.66 -10.20 23.91
CA THR A 263 7.44 -10.29 22.66
C THR A 263 7.00 -9.31 21.57
N SER A 264 5.84 -8.65 21.70
CA SER A 264 5.28 -7.77 20.66
C SER A 264 5.98 -6.41 20.56
N CYS A 265 7.17 -6.40 19.95
CA CYS A 265 7.84 -5.17 19.52
C CYS A 265 6.99 -4.36 18.51
N GLU A 266 6.08 -5.03 17.80
CA GLU A 266 5.20 -4.40 16.82
C GLU A 266 4.22 -3.42 17.43
N ALA A 267 3.63 -3.75 18.59
CA ALA A 267 2.70 -2.87 19.30
C ALA A 267 3.39 -1.56 19.73
N VAL A 268 4.64 -1.66 20.21
CA VAL A 268 5.45 -0.49 20.57
C VAL A 268 5.72 0.38 19.35
N SER A 269 6.11 -0.22 18.23
CA SER A 269 6.34 0.53 16.98
C SER A 269 5.08 1.22 16.48
N ALA A 270 3.92 0.54 16.55
CA ALA A 270 2.64 1.09 16.17
C ALA A 270 2.23 2.29 17.04
N ILE A 271 2.44 2.20 18.36
CA ILE A 271 2.17 3.31 19.30
C ILE A 271 3.08 4.51 19.01
N MET A 272 4.38 4.27 18.76
CA MET A 272 5.33 5.33 18.41
C MET A 272 4.97 6.03 17.09
N PHE A 273 4.45 5.30 16.10
CA PHE A 273 4.00 5.91 14.84
C PHE A 273 2.66 6.64 14.99
N ALA A 274 1.74 6.09 15.78
CA ALA A 274 0.45 6.71 16.08
C ALA A 274 0.60 8.01 16.89
N SER A 275 1.59 8.09 17.80
CA SER A 275 1.85 9.29 18.62
C SER A 275 2.30 10.50 17.81
N ARG A 276 2.73 10.32 16.56
CA ARG A 276 3.12 11.42 15.64
C ARG A 276 1.92 12.22 15.10
N LYS A 277 0.67 11.79 15.36
CA LYS A 277 -0.58 12.50 15.04
C LYS A 277 -0.74 12.96 13.58
N LYS A 278 -0.06 12.32 12.63
CA LYS A 278 -0.23 12.55 11.19
C LYS A 278 -1.15 11.47 10.62
N ILE A 279 -2.10 11.83 9.76
CA ILE A 279 -3.01 10.84 9.13
C ILE A 279 -2.24 9.74 8.38
N ARG A 280 -1.12 10.12 7.75
CA ARG A 280 -0.23 9.18 7.05
C ARG A 280 0.44 8.18 7.99
N THR A 281 0.95 8.62 9.14
CA THR A 281 1.61 7.70 10.08
C THR A 281 0.58 6.74 10.68
N ALA A 282 -0.65 7.19 10.90
CA ALA A 282 -1.76 6.32 11.28
C ALA A 282 -2.10 5.29 10.19
N SER A 283 -2.25 5.70 8.93
CA SER A 283 -2.51 4.77 7.82
C SER A 283 -1.39 3.74 7.63
N LEU A 284 -0.12 4.17 7.72
CA LEU A 284 1.04 3.27 7.67
C LEU A 284 1.02 2.27 8.83
N THR A 285 0.65 2.71 10.04
CA THR A 285 0.50 1.85 11.21
C THR A 285 -0.55 0.78 10.98
N PHE A 286 -1.73 1.14 10.43
CA PHE A 286 -2.75 0.15 10.08
C PHE A 286 -2.29 -0.83 9.02
N SER A 287 -1.62 -0.36 7.95
CA SER A 287 -1.07 -1.24 6.92
C SER A 287 0.00 -2.20 7.48
N GLN A 288 0.85 -1.73 8.39
CA GLN A 288 1.85 -2.56 9.07
C GLN A 288 1.18 -3.63 9.93
N LEU A 289 0.18 -3.27 10.74
CA LEU A 289 -0.56 -4.21 11.60
C LEU A 289 -1.32 -5.26 10.78
N TYR A 290 -2.03 -4.85 9.71
CA TYR A 290 -2.71 -5.80 8.83
C TYR A 290 -1.75 -6.69 8.04
N GLY A 291 -0.61 -6.14 7.64
CA GLY A 291 0.48 -6.88 6.99
C GLY A 291 1.06 -7.94 7.92
N SER A 292 1.42 -7.55 9.15
CA SER A 292 1.90 -8.47 10.19
C SER A 292 0.89 -9.58 10.49
N ALA A 293 -0.38 -9.23 10.74
CA ALA A 293 -1.42 -10.23 11.00
C ALA A 293 -1.58 -11.21 9.82
N THR A 294 -1.54 -10.70 8.58
CA THR A 294 -1.59 -11.55 7.37
C THR A 294 -0.36 -12.45 7.29
N MET A 295 0.84 -11.92 7.57
CA MET A 295 2.08 -12.69 7.52
C MET A 295 2.10 -13.79 8.59
N ASN A 296 1.74 -13.48 9.83
CA ASN A 296 1.66 -14.44 10.93
C ASN A 296 0.65 -15.54 10.61
N ASN A 297 -0.54 -15.18 10.12
CA ASN A 297 -1.57 -16.16 9.77
C ASN A 297 -1.12 -17.15 8.69
N VAL A 298 -0.37 -16.71 7.68
CA VAL A 298 0.03 -17.58 6.57
C VAL A 298 1.35 -18.30 6.87
N LEU A 299 2.37 -17.59 7.38
CA LEU A 299 3.68 -18.15 7.70
C LEU A 299 3.61 -19.12 8.89
N CYS A 300 3.08 -18.67 10.03
CA CYS A 300 3.06 -19.48 11.25
C CYS A 300 2.19 -20.72 11.06
N LEU A 301 1.03 -20.57 10.40
CA LEU A 301 0.19 -21.72 10.08
C LEU A 301 0.90 -22.68 9.10
N SER A 302 1.61 -22.18 8.08
CA SER A 302 2.38 -23.05 7.17
C SER A 302 3.42 -23.88 7.92
N VAL A 303 4.19 -23.26 8.81
CA VAL A 303 5.21 -23.95 9.63
C VAL A 303 4.54 -24.95 10.58
N PHE A 304 3.44 -24.55 11.21
CA PHE A 304 2.69 -25.41 12.13
C PHE A 304 2.10 -26.65 11.43
N LEU A 305 1.40 -26.46 10.30
CA LEU A 305 0.84 -27.56 9.51
C LEU A 305 1.94 -28.47 8.95
N ALA A 306 3.10 -27.92 8.59
CA ALA A 306 4.24 -28.73 8.17
C ALA A 306 4.72 -29.64 9.31
N LEU A 307 4.84 -29.11 10.54
CA LEU A 307 5.20 -29.91 11.70
C LEU A 307 4.18 -31.00 12.00
N VAL A 308 2.88 -30.66 11.99
CA VAL A 308 1.78 -31.61 12.21
C VAL A 308 1.84 -32.74 11.17
N TYR A 309 1.96 -32.39 9.89
CA TYR A 309 2.00 -33.37 8.80
C TYR A 309 3.25 -34.26 8.83
N PHE A 310 4.45 -33.67 8.95
CA PHE A 310 5.70 -34.44 8.88
C PHE A 310 5.97 -35.27 10.15
N ARG A 311 5.50 -34.82 11.31
CA ARG A 311 5.62 -35.58 12.56
C ARG A 311 4.45 -36.52 12.82
N GLY A 312 3.41 -36.47 11.99
CA GLY A 312 2.19 -37.29 12.15
C GLY A 312 1.45 -36.98 13.46
N LEU A 313 1.39 -35.71 13.84
CA LEU A 313 0.65 -35.28 15.03
C LEU A 313 -0.84 -35.19 14.72
N GLU A 314 -1.69 -35.45 15.71
CA GLU A 314 -3.12 -35.20 15.58
C GLU A 314 -3.42 -33.70 15.64
N TRP A 315 -4.45 -33.28 14.91
CA TRP A 315 -4.94 -31.90 14.95
C TRP A 315 -6.08 -31.77 15.97
N ASP A 316 -5.80 -31.08 17.08
CA ASP A 316 -6.67 -30.92 18.26
C ASP A 316 -6.82 -29.44 18.70
N PHE A 317 -6.57 -28.49 17.80
CA PHE A 317 -6.63 -27.04 18.08
C PHE A 317 -7.88 -26.37 17.46
N SER A 318 -9.05 -27.02 17.55
CA SER A 318 -10.25 -26.53 16.85
C SER A 318 -10.78 -25.22 17.43
N ALA A 319 -10.85 -25.12 18.75
CA ALA A 319 -11.40 -23.95 19.44
C ALA A 319 -10.59 -22.68 19.16
N GLU A 320 -9.27 -22.77 19.22
CA GLU A 320 -8.36 -21.64 19.02
C GLU A 320 -8.44 -21.13 17.58
N VAL A 321 -8.44 -22.05 16.63
CA VAL A 321 -8.52 -21.73 15.20
C VAL A 321 -9.86 -21.09 14.87
N LEU A 322 -10.95 -21.55 15.49
CA LEU A 322 -12.26 -20.93 15.35
C LEU A 322 -12.27 -19.48 15.85
N VAL A 323 -11.67 -19.23 17.01
CA VAL A 323 -11.61 -17.89 17.59
C VAL A 323 -10.78 -16.95 16.70
N ILE A 324 -9.63 -17.40 16.21
CA ILE A 324 -8.81 -16.65 15.25
C ILE A 324 -9.60 -16.33 13.98
N LEU A 325 -10.34 -17.30 13.45
CA LEU A 325 -11.17 -17.16 12.26
C LEU A 325 -12.27 -16.11 12.48
N ILE A 326 -12.99 -16.15 13.59
CA ILE A 326 -14.04 -15.18 13.94
C ILE A 326 -13.44 -13.77 14.01
N VAL A 327 -12.35 -13.60 14.77
CA VAL A 327 -11.69 -12.29 14.94
C VAL A 327 -11.20 -11.74 13.59
N CYS A 328 -10.55 -12.57 12.78
CA CYS A 328 -10.01 -12.15 11.49
C CYS A 328 -11.11 -11.80 10.47
N ILE A 329 -12.23 -12.54 10.44
CA ILE A 329 -13.36 -12.24 9.56
C ILE A 329 -14.06 -10.96 10.02
N VAL A 330 -14.38 -10.82 11.31
CA VAL A 330 -15.05 -9.63 11.85
C VAL A 330 -14.22 -8.38 11.59
N MET A 331 -12.94 -8.39 11.98
CA MET A 331 -12.06 -7.24 11.76
C MET A 331 -11.78 -7.00 10.28
N GLY A 332 -11.67 -8.05 9.47
CA GLY A 332 -11.40 -7.95 8.04
C GLY A 332 -12.56 -7.37 7.24
N VAL A 333 -13.78 -7.81 7.56
CA VAL A 333 -15.01 -7.26 6.96
C VAL A 333 -15.21 -5.83 7.42
N PHE A 334 -15.07 -5.56 8.72
CA PHE A 334 -15.23 -4.22 9.28
C PHE A 334 -14.27 -3.21 8.64
N SER A 335 -12.99 -3.59 8.50
CA SER A 335 -11.97 -2.74 7.87
C SER A 335 -12.12 -2.63 6.35
N SER A 336 -12.74 -3.60 5.68
CA SER A 336 -12.95 -3.53 4.23
C SER A 336 -14.00 -2.51 3.81
N PHE A 337 -15.01 -2.26 4.65
CA PHE A 337 -16.12 -1.34 4.33
C PHE A 337 -15.90 0.09 4.84
N ARG A 338 -14.85 0.34 5.62
CA ARG A 338 -14.61 1.62 6.27
C ARG A 338 -13.16 2.08 6.05
N THR A 339 -13.01 3.25 5.45
CA THR A 339 -11.72 3.93 5.30
C THR A 339 -11.43 4.92 6.44
N VAL A 340 -12.46 5.28 7.21
CA VAL A 340 -12.36 6.19 8.37
C VAL A 340 -12.87 5.46 9.62
N PHE A 341 -12.03 5.37 10.63
CA PHE A 341 -12.32 4.69 11.89
C PHE A 341 -12.70 5.71 12.99
N PRO A 342 -13.98 5.82 13.37
CA PRO A 342 -14.37 6.69 14.48
C PRO A 342 -13.88 6.12 15.82
N LEU A 343 -13.67 6.97 16.83
CA LEU A 343 -13.11 6.57 18.13
C LEU A 343 -13.83 5.39 18.79
N TRP A 344 -15.14 5.25 18.61
CA TRP A 344 -15.91 4.13 19.17
C TRP A 344 -15.46 2.75 18.67
N THR A 345 -14.85 2.66 17.48
CA THR A 345 -14.30 1.39 16.98
C THR A 345 -13.15 0.88 17.84
N SER A 346 -12.44 1.78 18.53
CA SER A 346 -11.40 1.41 19.49
C SER A 346 -11.99 0.64 20.65
N SER A 347 -13.15 1.04 21.17
CA SER A 347 -13.83 0.32 22.25
C SER A 347 -14.22 -1.10 21.83
N ILE A 348 -14.72 -1.29 20.61
CA ILE A 348 -15.00 -2.63 20.07
C ILE A 348 -13.72 -3.46 19.97
N ALA A 349 -12.64 -2.90 19.42
CA ALA A 349 -11.38 -3.60 19.27
C ALA A 349 -10.78 -4.03 20.63
N PHE A 350 -10.84 -3.14 21.64
CA PHE A 350 -10.38 -3.45 22.99
C PHE A 350 -11.21 -4.54 23.67
N LEU A 351 -12.52 -4.61 23.42
CA LEU A 351 -13.40 -5.65 23.97
C LEU A 351 -13.27 -7.00 23.23
N LEU A 352 -12.87 -6.99 21.96
CA LEU A 352 -12.76 -8.20 21.16
C LEU A 352 -11.66 -9.15 21.68
N TYR A 353 -10.57 -8.60 22.24
CA TYR A 353 -9.49 -9.39 22.82
C TYR A 353 -9.91 -10.17 24.08
N PRO A 354 -10.40 -9.56 25.18
CA PRO A 354 -10.87 -10.32 26.33
C PRO A 354 -12.05 -11.24 25.98
N PHE A 355 -12.89 -10.84 25.02
CA PHE A 355 -13.93 -11.72 24.49
C PHE A 355 -13.36 -12.98 23.83
N SER A 356 -12.31 -12.86 23.02
CA SER A 356 -11.64 -14.02 22.40
C SER A 356 -11.06 -14.99 23.44
N VAL A 357 -10.43 -14.48 24.50
CA VAL A 357 -9.88 -15.29 25.60
C VAL A 357 -11.01 -16.01 26.35
N ALA A 358 -12.09 -15.30 26.68
CA ALA A 358 -13.25 -15.90 27.34
C ALA A 358 -13.92 -16.96 26.47
N LEU A 359 -14.00 -16.73 25.15
CA LEU A 359 -14.57 -17.69 24.21
C LEU A 359 -13.75 -18.98 24.17
N ILE A 360 -12.42 -18.90 24.12
CA ILE A 360 -11.55 -20.09 24.17
C ILE A 360 -11.77 -20.85 25.48
N TYR A 361 -11.78 -20.15 26.62
CA TYR A 361 -12.03 -20.79 27.91
C TYR A 361 -13.37 -21.54 27.95
N VAL A 362 -14.44 -20.96 27.40
CA VAL A 362 -15.74 -21.62 27.34
C VAL A 362 -15.73 -22.82 26.39
N LEU A 363 -15.12 -22.71 25.21
CA LEU A 363 -15.08 -23.80 24.24
C LEU A 363 -14.26 -25.00 24.77
N ASP A 364 -13.10 -24.75 25.37
CA ASP A 364 -12.23 -25.82 25.88
C ASP A 364 -12.75 -26.41 27.19
N TYR A 365 -13.05 -25.59 28.19
CA TYR A 365 -13.30 -26.07 29.55
C TYR A 365 -14.77 -26.40 29.83
N VAL A 366 -15.71 -25.76 29.12
CA VAL A 366 -17.15 -26.00 29.34
C VAL A 366 -17.70 -26.98 28.31
N TYR A 367 -17.32 -26.85 27.04
CA TYR A 367 -17.80 -27.72 25.97
C TYR A 367 -16.86 -28.87 25.61
N GLY A 368 -15.61 -28.85 26.07
CA GLY A 368 -14.63 -29.91 25.77
C GLY A 368 -14.28 -30.00 24.29
N TRP A 369 -14.33 -28.87 23.58
CA TRP A 369 -14.20 -28.83 22.13
C TRP A 369 -12.74 -28.61 21.71
N SER A 370 -11.93 -29.68 21.83
CA SER A 370 -10.55 -29.74 21.32
C SER A 370 -10.50 -30.15 19.84
#